data_AF-A0A2J6S5D5-F1
#
_entry.id   AF-A0A2J6S5D5-F1
#
_cell.length_a   1.000
_cell.length_b   1.000
_cell.length_c   1.000
_cell.angle_alpha   90.00
_cell.angle_beta   90.00
_cell.angle_gamma   90.00
#
_symmetry.space_group_name_H-M   'P 1'
#
loop_
_entity.id
_entity.type
_entity.pdbx_description
1 polymer ?
#
loop_
_entity_poly.entity_id
_entity_poly.type
_entity_poly.pdbx_seq_one_letter_code
_entity_poly.pdbx_strand_id
1 'polypeptide(L)'
;MGNTLSNQDSQGVLAIVALVVSLVALVATILQALQQYFSSADGYRKCAASTMGIWAKGTHRKLRLREFRIEVIYETPVIFTTYPDNRHGPIRDKEIYYIDGTDESYRNTRVSIPAGRRMVEGEVAAILYTTDDERASWITLLSALQLKESMSRKWDLEFRMKFPPRGRPLGAIDNPNYSLAVGLQSKMRSWDFIPSSITRPYAISAVCYLVEMMSMLGLYWKVFDQSTWNLRAEGNGFILTSTTVHGLGIMVVFAMPSNPVFGERRVIPCLAIRELAFGTVPNIFDDETYLSEGKGAQSLELVFGSAEDVANTLESLGCQEDTLKNYNRGHKHLFSVTFEIIGMLGKVFRIRGSNFRMLPNPTGDLWHKTVGTKASWKITKLMEVFQAKLHELIYNEGLDSLESGSSNITAIRLKWNQIQDLNCTDEAKLSIEVREAIHDAIDETTKYLLSVSQLDLLSVLVAHITKIVKELEDPFSPLNTIAFIPNKEEALVSYYFYEVRPVVINTPRTNTTRLPPPKTEVEQWNTIWIMLIFRMLCWLLLHDFDENDAKIVPSNLKGSRMPVYIG
;
A
#
# COMPACT_ATOMS: atom_id res chain seq x y z
N MET A 1 62.37 16.39 -84.27
CA MET A 1 62.58 15.22 -83.38
C MET A 1 62.61 15.75 -81.95
N GLY A 2 61.71 15.29 -81.08
CA GLY A 2 61.63 15.70 -79.67
C GLY A 2 60.25 16.19 -79.27
N ASN A 3 59.39 15.27 -78.81
CA ASN A 3 58.30 15.49 -77.81
C ASN A 3 57.31 14.32 -77.67
N THR A 4 57.59 13.13 -78.21
CA THR A 4 56.75 11.94 -78.00
C THR A 4 57.17 11.05 -76.82
N LEU A 5 58.34 11.30 -76.22
CA LEU A 5 58.86 10.50 -75.09
C LEU A 5 58.48 11.04 -73.70
N SER A 6 57.98 12.28 -73.55
CA SER A 6 57.56 12.83 -72.24
C SER A 6 56.09 12.52 -71.87
N ASN A 7 55.27 12.09 -72.83
CA ASN A 7 53.85 11.81 -72.61
C ASN A 7 53.58 10.39 -72.04
N GLN A 8 54.50 9.43 -72.25
CA GLN A 8 54.36 8.07 -71.71
C GLN A 8 54.73 8.00 -70.22
N ASP A 9 55.79 8.69 -69.79
CA ASP A 9 56.19 8.75 -68.38
C ASP A 9 55.15 9.48 -67.53
N SER A 10 54.57 10.56 -68.04
CA SER A 10 53.50 11.30 -67.36
C SER A 10 52.19 10.49 -67.30
N GLN A 11 51.84 9.73 -68.34
CA GLN A 11 50.69 8.80 -68.31
C GLN A 11 50.89 7.66 -67.32
N GLY A 12 52.08 7.07 -67.23
CA GLY A 12 52.40 6.02 -66.26
C GLY A 12 52.34 6.53 -64.81
N VAL A 13 52.87 7.72 -64.56
CA VAL A 13 52.79 8.39 -63.25
C VAL A 13 51.34 8.71 -62.90
N LEU A 14 50.55 9.24 -63.83
CA LEU A 14 49.12 9.51 -63.64
C LEU A 14 48.34 8.22 -63.31
N ALA A 15 48.62 7.11 -63.99
CA ALA A 15 47.98 5.83 -63.73
C ALA A 15 48.33 5.26 -62.35
N ILE A 16 49.60 5.36 -61.94
CA ILE A 16 50.05 4.93 -60.60
C ILE A 16 49.41 5.82 -59.52
N VAL A 17 49.38 7.14 -59.71
CA VAL A 17 48.74 8.08 -58.78
C VAL A 17 47.23 7.78 -58.69
N ALA A 18 46.55 7.55 -59.82
CA ALA A 18 45.13 7.19 -59.82
C ALA A 18 44.86 5.86 -59.11
N LEU A 19 45.74 4.86 -59.26
CA LEU A 19 45.64 3.58 -58.56
C LEU A 19 45.80 3.77 -57.04
N VAL A 20 46.80 4.54 -56.62
CA VAL A 20 47.03 4.83 -55.21
C VAL A 20 45.85 5.59 -54.60
N VAL A 21 45.34 6.61 -55.30
CA VAL A 21 44.16 7.37 -54.86
C VAL A 21 42.92 6.46 -54.78
N SER A 22 42.71 5.57 -55.75
CA SER A 22 41.59 4.62 -55.74
C SER A 22 41.69 3.60 -54.62
N LEU A 23 42.91 3.12 -54.30
CA LEU A 23 43.15 2.21 -53.18
C LEU A 23 42.88 2.90 -51.83
N VAL A 24 43.34 4.14 -51.67
CA VAL A 24 43.08 4.92 -50.45
C VAL A 24 41.59 5.21 -50.31
N ALA A 25 40.91 5.57 -51.40
CA ALA A 25 39.46 5.77 -51.41
C ALA A 25 38.71 4.47 -51.04
N LEU A 26 39.13 3.33 -51.58
CA LEU A 26 38.54 2.03 -51.24
C LEU A 26 38.72 1.72 -49.74
N VAL A 27 39.92 1.89 -49.19
CA VAL A 27 40.16 1.67 -47.75
C VAL A 27 39.30 2.62 -46.91
N ALA A 28 39.19 3.90 -47.29
CA ALA A 28 38.35 4.86 -46.59
C ALA A 28 36.86 4.46 -46.62
N THR A 29 36.34 4.01 -47.77
CA THR A 29 34.95 3.54 -47.88
C THR A 29 34.69 2.27 -47.08
N ILE A 30 35.65 1.34 -47.01
CA ILE A 30 35.56 0.15 -46.15
C ILE A 30 35.53 0.54 -44.67
N LEU A 31 36.40 1.46 -44.25
CA LEU A 31 36.42 1.95 -42.87
C LEU A 31 35.12 2.69 -42.50
N GLN A 32 34.57 3.50 -43.42
CA GLN A 32 33.27 4.15 -43.24
C GLN A 32 32.13 3.15 -43.14
N ALA A 33 32.10 2.12 -44.00
CA ALA A 33 31.11 1.06 -43.95
C ALA A 33 31.20 0.25 -42.65
N LEU A 34 32.42 -0.07 -42.19
CA LEU A 34 32.66 -0.73 -40.91
C LEU A 34 32.22 0.14 -39.73
N GLN A 35 32.53 1.44 -39.75
CA GLN A 35 32.10 2.38 -38.71
C GLN A 35 30.56 2.45 -38.64
N GLN A 36 29.88 2.54 -39.78
CA GLN A 36 28.42 2.54 -39.85
C GLN A 36 27.81 1.20 -39.39
N TYR A 37 28.50 0.10 -39.70
CA TYR A 37 28.11 -1.23 -39.23
C TYR A 37 28.25 -1.36 -37.71
N PHE A 38 29.33 -0.85 -37.10
CA PHE A 38 29.49 -0.88 -35.65
C PHE A 38 28.58 0.12 -34.91
N SER A 39 28.29 1.29 -35.49
CA SER A 39 27.35 2.25 -34.91
C SER A 39 25.91 1.72 -34.92
N SER A 40 25.56 0.80 -35.83
CA SER A 40 24.25 0.13 -35.81
C SER A 40 23.98 -0.66 -34.51
N ALA A 41 25.02 -0.99 -33.74
CA ALA A 41 24.92 -1.72 -32.48
C ALA A 41 25.03 -0.81 -31.22
N ASP A 42 24.79 0.50 -31.32
CA ASP A 42 24.87 1.45 -30.20
C ASP A 42 24.07 1.01 -28.96
N GLY A 43 22.94 0.34 -29.15
CA GLY A 43 22.11 -0.21 -28.09
C GLY A 43 22.84 -1.24 -27.20
N TYR A 44 23.85 -1.93 -27.74
CA TYR A 44 24.56 -2.97 -27.02
C TYR A 44 25.33 -2.42 -25.82
N ARG A 45 25.97 -1.25 -25.99
CA ARG A 45 26.66 -0.57 -24.88
C ARG A 45 25.68 -0.07 -23.83
N LYS A 46 24.50 0.39 -24.24
CA LYS A 46 23.42 0.85 -23.35
C LYS A 46 22.75 -0.29 -22.57
N CYS A 47 22.93 -1.54 -23.01
CA CYS A 47 22.44 -2.75 -22.34
C CYS A 47 23.54 -3.53 -21.61
N ALA A 48 24.64 -2.86 -21.26
CA ALA A 48 25.77 -3.48 -20.57
C ALA A 48 25.44 -3.85 -19.12
N ALA A 49 26.31 -4.66 -18.51
CA ALA A 49 26.18 -5.09 -17.12
C ALA A 49 26.24 -3.92 -16.12
N SER A 50 26.91 -2.80 -16.47
CA SER A 50 26.87 -1.57 -15.67
C SER A 50 25.47 -0.98 -15.58
N THR A 51 24.67 -1.06 -16.66
CA THR A 51 23.31 -0.49 -16.70
C THR A 51 22.23 -1.45 -16.20
N MET A 52 22.30 -2.72 -16.59
CA MET A 52 21.24 -3.72 -16.33
C MET A 52 21.60 -4.77 -15.28
N GLY A 53 22.82 -4.72 -14.71
CA GLY A 53 23.30 -5.77 -13.81
C GLY A 53 23.29 -7.16 -14.47
N ILE A 54 22.81 -8.17 -13.74
CA ILE A 54 22.78 -9.57 -14.20
C ILE A 54 21.85 -9.76 -15.42
N TRP A 55 20.89 -8.86 -15.63
CA TRP A 55 19.99 -8.90 -16.80
C TRP A 55 20.70 -8.70 -18.13
N ALA A 56 21.89 -8.08 -18.14
CA ALA A 56 22.70 -7.92 -19.35
C ALA A 56 23.07 -9.26 -20.02
N LYS A 57 23.00 -10.39 -19.29
CA LYS A 57 23.18 -11.73 -19.85
C LYS A 57 22.14 -12.10 -20.93
N GLY A 58 20.96 -11.47 -20.89
CA GLY A 58 19.93 -11.64 -21.92
C GLY A 58 20.17 -10.82 -23.19
N THR A 59 21.16 -9.91 -23.17
CA THR A 59 21.47 -9.03 -24.30
C THR A 59 22.31 -9.76 -25.34
N HIS A 60 21.85 -9.77 -26.60
CA HIS A 60 22.57 -10.38 -27.71
C HIS A 60 22.34 -9.60 -29.03
N ARG A 61 23.26 -9.79 -29.97
CA ARG A 61 23.23 -9.16 -31.30
C ARG A 61 22.60 -10.13 -32.29
N LYS A 62 21.62 -9.67 -33.05
CA LYS A 62 20.94 -10.44 -34.09
C LYS A 62 21.20 -9.81 -35.45
N LEU A 63 21.79 -10.57 -36.38
CA LEU A 63 22.06 -10.09 -37.73
C LEU A 63 20.77 -10.06 -38.56
N ARG A 64 20.45 -8.89 -39.14
CA ARG A 64 19.36 -8.71 -40.10
C ARG A 64 19.92 -8.61 -41.51
N LEU A 65 20.15 -9.77 -42.14
CA LEU A 65 20.77 -9.89 -43.46
C LEU A 65 20.07 -9.05 -44.55
N ARG A 66 18.73 -8.96 -44.51
CA ARG A 66 17.95 -8.19 -45.50
C ARG A 66 18.20 -6.68 -45.45
N GLU A 67 18.61 -6.17 -44.29
CA GLU A 67 18.82 -4.74 -44.03
C GLU A 67 20.31 -4.45 -43.79
N PHE A 68 21.19 -5.45 -43.93
CA PHE A 68 22.63 -5.36 -43.67
C PHE A 68 23.00 -4.66 -42.35
N ARG A 69 22.24 -4.90 -41.27
CA ARG A 69 22.47 -4.29 -39.95
C ARG A 69 22.38 -5.27 -38.78
N ILE A 70 22.93 -4.87 -37.64
CA ILE A 70 22.81 -5.61 -36.38
C ILE A 70 21.68 -5.02 -35.56
N GLU A 71 20.73 -5.87 -35.18
CA GLU A 71 19.69 -5.55 -34.20
C GLU A 71 20.18 -5.96 -32.81
N VAL A 72 20.00 -5.10 -31.81
CA VAL A 72 20.31 -5.43 -30.41
C VAL A 72 19.04 -5.87 -29.71
N ILE A 73 19.00 -7.14 -29.29
CA ILE A 73 17.91 -7.70 -28.50
C ILE A 73 18.34 -7.77 -27.05
N TYR A 74 17.48 -7.35 -26.13
CA TYR A 74 17.74 -7.33 -24.70
C TYR A 74 16.49 -7.75 -23.91
N GLU A 75 16.66 -8.09 -22.63
CA GLU A 75 15.57 -8.54 -21.76
C GLU A 75 15.28 -7.52 -20.66
N THR A 76 14.01 -7.20 -20.45
CA THR A 76 13.55 -6.31 -19.38
C THR A 76 12.39 -6.93 -18.63
N PRO A 77 12.22 -6.59 -17.35
CA PRO A 77 11.12 -7.12 -16.58
C PRO A 77 9.78 -6.43 -16.88
N VAL A 78 8.72 -7.24 -16.83
CA VAL A 78 7.36 -6.78 -16.57
C VAL A 78 7.06 -7.07 -15.11
N ILE A 79 6.83 -6.02 -14.34
CA ILE A 79 6.66 -6.07 -12.88
C ILE A 79 5.19 -5.85 -12.56
N PHE A 80 4.63 -6.67 -11.68
CA PHE A 80 3.23 -6.57 -11.28
C PHE A 80 3.00 -7.19 -9.90
N THR A 81 1.92 -6.81 -9.24
CA THR A 81 1.50 -7.36 -7.95
C THR A 81 0.39 -8.39 -8.14
N THR A 82 0.50 -9.54 -7.49
CA THR A 82 -0.51 -10.61 -7.57
C THR A 82 -0.45 -11.55 -6.37
N TYR A 83 -1.35 -12.53 -6.33
CA TYR A 83 -1.30 -13.62 -5.37
C TYR A 83 -0.03 -14.46 -5.59
N PRO A 84 0.66 -14.92 -4.53
CA PRO A 84 1.92 -15.67 -4.68
C PRO A 84 1.79 -16.99 -5.45
N ASP A 85 0.59 -17.54 -5.58
CA ASP A 85 0.27 -18.82 -6.24
C ASP A 85 -0.31 -18.63 -7.65
N ASN A 86 -0.42 -17.38 -8.12
CA ASN A 86 -1.00 -17.10 -9.42
C ASN A 86 -0.16 -17.69 -10.56
N ARG A 87 -0.82 -18.27 -11.56
CA ARG A 87 -0.16 -18.85 -12.75
C ARG A 87 -0.35 -18.03 -14.01
N HIS A 88 -1.24 -17.03 -13.97
CA HIS A 88 -1.61 -16.22 -15.14
C HIS A 88 -1.02 -14.81 -15.02
N GLY A 89 0.07 -14.57 -15.74
CA GLY A 89 0.75 -13.28 -15.77
C GLY A 89 0.34 -12.42 -16.98
N PRO A 90 0.77 -11.15 -17.03
CA PRO A 90 0.56 -10.27 -18.18
C PRO A 90 1.11 -10.81 -19.50
N ILE A 91 2.18 -11.62 -19.45
CA ILE A 91 2.74 -12.32 -20.61
C ILE A 91 2.25 -13.76 -20.61
N ARG A 92 1.55 -14.15 -21.68
CA ARG A 92 1.08 -15.53 -21.89
C ARG A 92 2.25 -16.50 -21.99
N ASP A 93 2.07 -17.68 -21.42
CA ASP A 93 3.01 -18.82 -21.51
C ASP A 93 4.43 -18.53 -20.99
N LYS A 94 4.58 -17.54 -20.11
CA LYS A 94 5.83 -17.26 -19.40
C LYS A 94 5.68 -17.47 -17.90
N GLU A 95 6.68 -18.13 -17.33
CA GLU A 95 6.80 -18.32 -15.89
C GLU A 95 6.87 -16.99 -15.14
N ILE A 96 6.21 -16.94 -13.98
CA ILE A 96 6.22 -15.79 -13.06
C ILE A 96 7.21 -16.09 -11.95
N TYR A 97 8.20 -15.22 -11.78
CA TYR A 97 9.11 -15.28 -10.64
C TYR A 97 8.63 -14.32 -9.56
N TYR A 98 8.45 -14.83 -8.34
CA TYR A 98 7.98 -14.05 -7.21
C TYR A 98 9.14 -13.50 -6.38
N ILE A 99 9.00 -12.26 -5.91
CA ILE A 99 9.92 -11.62 -4.98
C ILE A 99 9.51 -11.99 -3.55
N ASP A 100 10.33 -12.79 -2.88
CA ASP A 100 10.09 -13.23 -1.50
C ASP A 100 11.30 -13.03 -0.56
N GLY A 101 12.40 -12.45 -1.06
CA GLY A 101 13.62 -12.18 -0.30
C GLY A 101 14.53 -13.39 -0.05
N THR A 102 14.21 -14.58 -0.57
CA THR A 102 15.06 -15.78 -0.49
C THR A 102 16.19 -15.75 -1.52
N ASP A 103 17.27 -16.49 -1.28
CA ASP A 103 18.39 -16.60 -2.23
C ASP A 103 17.94 -17.12 -3.61
N GLU A 104 16.91 -17.97 -3.65
CA GLU A 104 16.31 -18.45 -4.90
C GLU A 104 15.60 -17.32 -5.64
N SER A 105 14.78 -16.53 -4.94
CA SER A 105 14.13 -15.35 -5.50
C SER A 105 15.14 -14.34 -6.05
N TYR A 106 16.25 -14.06 -5.37
CA TYR A 106 17.32 -13.20 -5.92
C TYR A 106 17.89 -13.74 -7.24
N ARG A 107 18.19 -15.05 -7.31
CA ARG A 107 18.67 -15.69 -8.54
C ARG A 107 17.65 -15.63 -9.68
N ASN A 108 16.40 -15.98 -9.40
CA ASN A 108 15.32 -16.05 -10.39
C ASN A 108 14.97 -14.67 -10.96
N THR A 109 14.98 -13.64 -10.11
CA THR A 109 14.77 -12.23 -10.52
C THR A 109 16.03 -11.54 -11.07
N ARG A 110 17.17 -12.23 -11.09
CA ARG A 110 18.47 -11.74 -11.57
C ARG A 110 18.90 -10.44 -10.87
N VAL A 111 18.70 -10.40 -9.56
CA VAL A 111 19.15 -9.32 -8.68
C VAL A 111 20.36 -9.80 -7.88
N SER A 112 21.38 -8.97 -7.75
CA SER A 112 22.55 -9.31 -6.95
C SER A 112 22.18 -9.40 -5.47
N ILE A 113 22.56 -10.51 -4.83
CA ILE A 113 22.43 -10.64 -3.37
C ILE A 113 23.41 -9.66 -2.73
N PRO A 114 22.96 -8.79 -1.81
CA PRO A 114 23.88 -7.98 -1.02
C PRO A 114 24.85 -8.88 -0.25
N ALA A 115 26.17 -8.69 -0.42
CA ALA A 115 27.16 -9.60 0.14
C ALA A 115 27.01 -9.73 1.67
N GLY A 116 26.90 -10.97 2.15
CA GLY A 116 26.64 -11.34 3.53
C GLY A 116 27.77 -10.95 4.50
N ARG A 117 27.77 -9.69 4.94
CA ARG A 117 28.34 -9.27 6.22
C ARG A 117 27.22 -8.61 7.01
N ARG A 118 27.26 -8.77 8.34
CA ARG A 118 26.37 -8.10 9.30
C ARG A 118 26.10 -6.68 8.79
N MET A 119 24.93 -6.46 8.21
CA MET A 119 24.59 -5.18 7.62
C MET A 119 24.50 -4.18 8.76
N VAL A 120 25.58 -3.44 8.99
CA VAL A 120 25.52 -2.19 9.72
C VAL A 120 24.70 -1.26 8.81
N GLU A 121 23.74 -0.55 9.39
CA GLU A 121 22.80 0.33 8.67
C GLU A 121 23.49 1.33 7.71
N GLY A 122 24.81 1.56 7.83
CA GLY A 122 25.62 2.35 6.90
C GLY A 122 26.16 1.64 5.64
N GLU A 123 26.26 0.31 5.60
CA GLU A 123 26.81 -0.44 4.44
C GLU A 123 25.77 -0.76 3.35
N VAL A 124 24.47 -0.76 3.69
CA VAL A 124 23.38 -0.90 2.71
C VAL A 124 23.41 0.27 1.72
N ALA A 125 23.63 1.48 2.24
CA ALA A 125 23.90 2.66 1.43
C ALA A 125 25.11 2.45 0.51
N ALA A 126 26.18 1.80 0.97
CA ALA A 126 27.39 1.54 0.18
C ALA A 126 27.21 0.60 -1.01
N ILE A 127 26.35 -0.41 -0.89
CA ILE A 127 26.06 -1.38 -1.96
C ILE A 127 25.11 -0.77 -3.02
N LEU A 128 24.29 0.20 -2.64
CA LEU A 128 23.24 0.82 -3.45
C LEU A 128 23.46 2.32 -3.72
N TYR A 129 24.62 2.89 -3.37
CA TYR A 129 24.85 4.34 -3.38
C TYR A 129 24.61 4.97 -4.75
N THR A 130 24.12 6.20 -4.63
CA THR A 130 23.90 7.32 -5.55
C THR A 130 25.02 7.66 -6.56
N THR A 131 26.03 6.81 -6.74
CA THR A 131 27.16 7.04 -7.66
C THR A 131 27.05 6.26 -8.96
N ASP A 132 26.20 5.24 -9.05
CA ASP A 132 25.94 4.53 -10.31
C ASP A 132 24.75 5.18 -11.03
N ASP A 133 24.91 6.46 -11.39
CA ASP A 133 23.93 7.15 -12.26
C ASP A 133 23.72 6.34 -13.53
N GLU A 134 24.66 5.52 -13.98
CA GLU A 134 24.53 4.75 -15.22
C GLU A 134 23.53 3.58 -15.14
N ARG A 135 23.03 3.21 -13.94
CA ARG A 135 22.06 2.12 -13.77
C ARG A 135 20.64 2.50 -14.14
N ALA A 136 19.91 1.49 -14.60
CA ALA A 136 18.46 1.60 -14.73
C ALA A 136 17.79 1.52 -13.35
N SER A 137 16.90 2.46 -13.07
CA SER A 137 16.22 2.63 -11.78
C SER A 137 15.34 1.44 -11.39
N TRP A 138 14.82 0.67 -12.37
CA TRP A 138 14.09 -0.56 -12.09
C TRP A 138 14.94 -1.64 -11.42
N ILE A 139 16.27 -1.66 -11.60
CA ILE A 139 17.18 -2.55 -10.86
C ILE A 139 17.19 -2.17 -9.37
N THR A 140 17.24 -0.87 -9.08
CA THR A 140 17.14 -0.34 -7.72
C THR A 140 15.80 -0.71 -7.09
N LEU A 141 14.70 -0.61 -7.85
CA LEU A 141 13.38 -1.03 -7.39
C LEU A 141 13.33 -2.54 -7.05
N LEU A 142 13.81 -3.41 -7.94
CA LEU A 142 13.84 -4.86 -7.67
C LEU A 142 14.69 -5.19 -6.45
N SER A 143 15.83 -4.53 -6.30
CA SER A 143 16.71 -4.67 -5.13
C SER A 143 16.01 -4.24 -3.84
N ALA A 144 15.29 -3.10 -3.87
CA ALA A 144 14.53 -2.61 -2.73
C ALA A 144 13.38 -3.56 -2.34
N LEU A 145 12.66 -4.12 -3.32
CA LEU A 145 11.59 -5.09 -3.09
C LEU A 145 12.11 -6.40 -2.48
N GLN A 146 13.25 -6.91 -2.94
CA GLN A 146 13.91 -8.09 -2.34
C GLN A 146 14.40 -7.81 -0.92
N LEU A 147 15.04 -6.66 -0.72
CA LEU A 147 15.54 -6.24 0.60
C LEU A 147 14.39 -6.08 1.60
N LYS A 148 13.27 -5.49 1.17
CA LYS A 148 12.04 -5.38 1.96
C LYS A 148 11.58 -6.73 2.47
N GLU A 149 11.43 -7.72 1.60
CA GLU A 149 10.96 -9.05 1.99
C GLU A 149 11.93 -9.73 2.95
N SER A 150 13.23 -9.71 2.65
CA SER A 150 14.26 -10.33 3.49
C SER A 150 14.34 -9.70 4.89
N MET A 151 14.42 -8.37 4.98
CA MET A 151 14.55 -7.66 6.26
C MET A 151 13.27 -7.73 7.09
N SER A 152 12.10 -7.54 6.48
CA SER A 152 10.82 -7.53 7.22
C SER A 152 10.46 -8.89 7.79
N ARG A 153 10.69 -9.99 7.05
CA ARG A 153 10.46 -11.35 7.54
C ARG A 153 11.39 -11.71 8.68
N LYS A 154 12.66 -11.31 8.58
CA LYS A 154 13.64 -11.48 9.66
C LYS A 154 13.20 -10.71 10.91
N TRP A 155 12.81 -9.45 10.76
CA TRP A 155 12.31 -8.63 11.86
C TRP A 155 11.06 -9.24 12.51
N ASP A 156 10.08 -9.69 11.72
CA ASP A 156 8.84 -10.29 12.22
C ASP A 156 9.13 -11.57 13.03
N LEU A 157 10.04 -12.41 12.52
CA LEU A 157 10.50 -13.62 13.20
C LEU A 157 11.22 -13.30 14.52
N GLU A 158 12.17 -12.36 14.52
CA GLU A 158 12.90 -11.92 15.71
C GLU A 158 11.95 -11.33 16.76
N PHE A 159 10.93 -10.55 16.34
CA PHE A 159 9.94 -9.99 17.23
C PHE A 159 9.09 -11.08 17.91
N ARG A 160 8.68 -12.12 17.17
CA ARG A 160 7.97 -13.28 17.75
C ARG A 160 8.82 -14.02 18.78
N MET A 161 10.11 -14.19 18.51
CA MET A 161 11.02 -14.83 19.46
C MET A 161 11.21 -14.00 20.73
N LYS A 162 11.17 -12.67 20.63
CA LYS A 162 11.33 -11.76 21.78
C LYS A 162 10.13 -11.78 22.73
N PHE A 163 8.92 -11.98 22.19
CA PHE A 163 7.67 -12.00 22.96
C PHE A 163 6.89 -13.29 22.66
N PRO A 164 7.37 -14.46 23.12
CA PRO A 164 6.74 -15.75 22.82
C PRO A 164 5.36 -15.86 23.50
N PRO A 165 4.43 -16.66 22.93
CA PRO A 165 3.16 -16.97 23.57
C PRO A 165 3.34 -17.54 24.98
N ARG A 166 2.53 -17.09 25.94
CA ARG A 166 2.58 -17.58 27.32
C ARG A 166 1.92 -18.96 27.41
N GLY A 167 2.62 -19.94 27.96
CA GLY A 167 2.04 -21.26 28.24
C GLY A 167 1.70 -22.12 27.01
N ARG A 168 2.03 -21.66 25.78
CA ARG A 168 1.94 -22.47 24.55
C ARG A 168 3.33 -22.77 23.99
N PRO A 169 3.53 -23.92 23.33
CA PRO A 169 4.79 -24.23 22.66
C PRO A 169 5.16 -23.18 21.61
N LEU A 170 6.47 -22.96 21.41
CA LEU A 170 6.98 -22.22 20.26
C LEU A 170 6.50 -22.92 18.98
N GLY A 171 5.72 -22.23 18.15
CA GLY A 171 5.09 -22.81 16.94
C GLY A 171 3.62 -23.21 17.08
N ALA A 172 2.97 -22.93 18.22
CA ALA A 172 1.51 -23.11 18.35
C ALA A 172 0.69 -22.13 17.50
N ILE A 173 1.31 -21.07 16.98
CA ILE A 173 0.71 -20.11 16.06
C ILE A 173 1.37 -20.33 14.70
N ASP A 174 0.54 -20.57 13.69
CA ASP A 174 1.00 -20.80 12.32
C ASP A 174 1.79 -19.59 11.77
N ASN A 175 2.68 -19.88 10.83
CA ASN A 175 3.38 -18.84 10.10
C ASN A 175 2.39 -18.03 9.24
N PRO A 176 2.63 -16.72 9.06
CA PRO A 176 1.73 -15.87 8.31
C PRO A 176 1.68 -16.30 6.85
N ASN A 177 0.45 -16.37 6.33
CA ASN A 177 0.22 -16.58 4.92
C ASN A 177 0.05 -15.22 4.22
N TYR A 178 1.07 -14.79 3.47
CA TYR A 178 1.06 -13.51 2.77
C TYR A 178 0.22 -13.62 1.49
N SER A 179 -0.82 -12.81 1.36
CA SER A 179 -1.76 -12.89 0.23
C SER A 179 -1.36 -12.04 -0.98
N LEU A 180 -0.34 -11.19 -0.85
CA LEU A 180 0.16 -10.33 -1.92
C LEU A 180 1.67 -10.47 -2.10
N ALA A 181 2.10 -10.68 -3.35
CA ALA A 181 3.50 -10.72 -3.75
C ALA A 181 3.74 -9.88 -5.01
N VAL A 182 5.00 -9.51 -5.24
CA VAL A 182 5.42 -8.91 -6.52
C VAL A 182 5.92 -10.02 -7.43
N GLY A 183 5.27 -10.16 -8.58
CA GLY A 183 5.62 -11.06 -9.66
C GLY A 183 6.41 -10.36 -10.76
N LEU A 184 7.23 -11.15 -11.44
CA LEU A 184 8.16 -10.72 -12.46
C LEU A 184 8.09 -11.66 -13.67
N GLN A 185 7.99 -11.10 -14.88
CA GLN A 185 8.13 -11.84 -16.13
C GLN A 185 9.15 -11.17 -17.05
N SER A 186 10.07 -11.94 -17.64
CA SER A 186 11.04 -11.40 -18.60
C SER A 186 10.39 -11.17 -19.97
N LYS A 187 10.59 -9.99 -20.55
CA LYS A 187 10.18 -9.64 -21.92
C LYS A 187 11.40 -9.29 -22.76
N MET A 188 11.53 -9.96 -23.91
CA MET A 188 12.52 -9.61 -24.92
C MET A 188 12.06 -8.37 -25.69
N ARG A 189 13.01 -7.46 -25.93
CA ARG A 189 12.81 -6.21 -26.66
C ARG A 189 13.94 -6.00 -27.65
N SER A 190 13.67 -5.23 -28.69
CA SER A 190 14.68 -4.76 -29.63
C SER A 190 14.93 -3.29 -29.40
N TRP A 191 16.21 -2.90 -29.39
CA TRP A 191 16.65 -1.53 -29.15
C TRP A 191 16.14 -0.57 -30.24
N ASP A 192 15.88 -1.07 -31.43
CA ASP A 192 15.39 -0.30 -32.59
C ASP A 192 14.04 0.37 -32.34
N PHE A 193 13.24 -0.15 -31.40
CA PHE A 193 11.91 0.39 -31.07
C PHE A 193 11.94 1.32 -29.84
N ILE A 194 13.12 1.66 -29.33
CA ILE A 194 13.26 2.59 -28.21
C ILE A 194 13.33 4.03 -28.76
N PRO A 195 12.51 4.96 -28.26
CA PRO A 195 12.62 6.38 -28.60
C PRO A 195 14.04 6.92 -28.36
N SER A 196 14.52 7.79 -29.25
CA SER A 196 15.88 8.33 -29.19
C SER A 196 16.18 9.14 -27.91
N SER A 197 15.15 9.68 -27.27
CA SER A 197 15.25 10.38 -25.97
C SER A 197 15.61 9.46 -24.81
N ILE A 198 15.46 8.14 -24.98
CA ILE A 198 15.74 7.15 -23.95
C ILE A 198 17.15 6.59 -24.15
N THR A 199 17.96 6.73 -23.11
CA THR A 199 19.35 6.29 -23.11
C THR A 199 19.55 4.97 -22.38
N ARG A 200 18.55 4.49 -21.63
CA ARG A 200 18.64 3.29 -20.79
C ARG A 200 17.47 2.32 -21.01
N PRO A 201 17.68 1.01 -20.88
CA PRO A 201 16.61 0.00 -20.87
C PRO A 201 15.59 0.28 -19.76
N TYR A 202 14.30 0.26 -20.11
CA TYR A 202 13.22 0.47 -19.15
C TYR A 202 12.40 -0.80 -18.91
N ALA A 203 11.90 -0.97 -17.69
CA ALA A 203 10.92 -2.00 -17.33
C ALA A 203 9.48 -1.53 -17.62
N ILE A 204 8.52 -2.46 -17.63
CA ILE A 204 7.08 -2.14 -17.75
C ILE A 204 6.36 -2.52 -16.47
N SER A 205 5.44 -1.66 -16.04
CA SER A 205 4.39 -1.98 -15.09
C SER A 205 3.07 -1.33 -15.57
N ALA A 206 2.03 -1.43 -14.76
CA ALA A 206 0.82 -0.63 -14.88
C ALA A 206 0.74 0.39 -13.74
N VAL A 207 -0.02 1.49 -13.90
CA VAL A 207 -0.23 2.47 -12.82
C VAL A 207 -0.74 1.79 -11.55
N CYS A 208 -1.71 0.88 -11.66
CA CYS A 208 -2.26 0.22 -10.47
C CYS A 208 -1.18 -0.52 -9.67
N TYR A 209 -0.39 -1.32 -10.38
CA TYR A 209 0.71 -2.09 -9.79
C TYR A 209 1.84 -1.21 -9.26
N LEU A 210 2.12 -0.08 -9.93
CA LEU A 210 3.10 0.87 -9.44
C LEU A 210 2.67 1.44 -8.08
N VAL A 211 1.43 1.92 -7.98
CA VAL A 211 0.86 2.45 -6.74
C VAL A 211 0.93 1.40 -5.63
N GLU A 212 0.49 0.17 -5.90
CA GLU A 212 0.55 -0.95 -4.95
C GLU A 212 1.99 -1.22 -4.46
N MET A 213 2.97 -1.28 -5.38
CA MET A 213 4.37 -1.50 -5.01
C MET A 213 4.97 -0.34 -4.19
N MET A 214 4.60 0.90 -4.52
CA MET A 214 5.07 2.09 -3.77
C MET A 214 4.54 2.06 -2.34
N SER A 215 3.25 1.78 -2.16
CA SER A 215 2.65 1.59 -0.85
C SER A 215 3.32 0.44 -0.08
N MET A 216 3.61 -0.70 -0.73
CA MET A 216 4.32 -1.81 -0.10
C MET A 216 5.72 -1.41 0.40
N LEU A 217 6.44 -0.56 -0.34
CA LEU A 217 7.75 -0.04 0.07
C LEU A 217 7.68 1.03 1.17
N GLY A 218 6.48 1.53 1.50
CA GLY A 218 6.27 2.59 2.47
C GLY A 218 6.46 4.00 1.89
N LEU A 219 6.30 4.16 0.57
CA LEU A 219 6.19 5.47 -0.05
C LEU A 219 4.73 5.92 -0.01
N TYR A 220 4.53 7.21 0.27
CA TYR A 220 3.26 7.89 0.12
C TYR A 220 3.40 8.97 -0.96
N TRP A 221 2.28 9.34 -1.58
CA TRP A 221 2.29 10.35 -2.63
C TRP A 221 2.46 11.75 -2.04
N LYS A 222 3.30 12.57 -2.66
CA LYS A 222 3.38 14.02 -2.41
C LYS A 222 2.68 14.80 -3.51
N VAL A 223 2.82 14.34 -4.74
CA VAL A 223 2.12 14.88 -5.90
C VAL A 223 1.57 13.71 -6.70
N PHE A 224 0.28 13.77 -7.02
CA PHE A 224 -0.36 12.84 -7.93
C PHE A 224 -1.32 13.66 -8.79
N ASP A 225 -0.83 14.12 -9.95
CA ASP A 225 -1.64 14.86 -10.91
C ASP A 225 -1.83 14.02 -12.16
N GLN A 226 -3.07 13.55 -12.37
CA GLN A 226 -3.44 12.74 -13.54
C GLN A 226 -3.48 13.56 -14.84
N SER A 227 -3.71 14.88 -14.76
CA SER A 227 -3.85 15.74 -15.95
C SER A 227 -2.50 15.97 -16.63
N THR A 228 -1.46 16.20 -15.82
CA THR A 228 -0.08 16.41 -16.29
C THR A 228 0.80 15.16 -16.17
N TRP A 229 0.31 14.11 -15.51
CA TRP A 229 1.08 12.94 -15.10
C TRP A 229 2.35 13.29 -14.30
N ASN A 230 2.27 14.37 -13.52
CA ASN A 230 3.28 14.73 -12.53
C ASN A 230 3.06 13.88 -11.27
N LEU A 231 3.92 12.88 -11.08
CA LEU A 231 3.86 11.91 -10.02
C LEU A 231 5.13 12.02 -9.17
N ARG A 232 4.96 12.22 -7.87
CA ARG A 232 6.05 12.23 -6.90
C ARG A 232 5.61 11.48 -5.64
N ALA A 233 6.35 10.45 -5.28
CA ALA A 233 6.16 9.72 -4.03
C ALA A 233 7.46 9.70 -3.24
N GLU A 234 7.33 9.79 -1.91
CA GLU A 234 8.47 9.79 -0.99
C GLU A 234 8.08 9.02 0.26
N GLY A 235 9.03 8.33 0.88
CA GLY A 235 8.79 7.62 2.13
C GLY A 235 9.77 6.47 2.32
N ASN A 236 10.01 6.11 3.59
CA ASN A 236 10.90 5.02 3.99
C ASN A 236 12.28 5.02 3.28
N GLY A 237 12.87 6.21 3.07
CA GLY A 237 14.18 6.37 2.42
C GLY A 237 14.18 6.30 0.88
N PHE A 238 13.00 6.24 0.26
CA PHE A 238 12.82 6.19 -1.18
C PHE A 238 12.20 7.46 -1.75
N ILE A 239 12.46 7.69 -3.05
CA ILE A 239 11.80 8.69 -3.86
C ILE A 239 11.45 8.10 -5.24
N LEU A 240 10.27 8.44 -5.72
CA LEU A 240 9.84 8.20 -7.09
C LEU A 240 9.45 9.52 -7.73
N THR A 241 9.91 9.77 -8.95
CA THR A 241 9.53 10.93 -9.76
C THR A 241 9.12 10.48 -11.16
N SER A 242 8.16 11.16 -11.79
CA SER A 242 7.78 10.92 -13.18
C SER A 242 8.30 11.99 -14.14
N THR A 243 8.43 11.57 -15.39
CA THR A 243 8.65 12.42 -16.56
C THR A 243 7.81 11.88 -17.71
N THR A 244 7.29 12.76 -18.56
CA THR A 244 6.55 12.36 -19.76
C THR A 244 7.51 12.25 -20.94
N VAL A 245 7.58 11.07 -21.55
CA VAL A 245 8.44 10.80 -22.71
C VAL A 245 7.59 10.71 -23.96
N HIS A 246 7.87 11.61 -24.91
CA HIS A 246 7.15 11.67 -26.18
C HIS A 246 7.23 10.32 -26.93
N GLY A 247 6.08 9.80 -27.36
CA GLY A 247 5.98 8.53 -28.07
C GLY A 247 6.06 7.26 -27.21
N LEU A 248 6.32 7.39 -25.90
CA LEU A 248 6.29 6.25 -24.97
C LEU A 248 5.18 6.40 -23.92
N GLY A 249 5.08 7.55 -23.25
CA GLY A 249 4.16 7.81 -22.16
C GLY A 249 4.88 8.18 -20.87
N ILE A 250 4.38 7.68 -19.73
CA ILE A 250 4.89 8.04 -18.41
C ILE A 250 6.09 7.18 -18.08
N MET A 251 7.23 7.82 -17.84
CA MET A 251 8.44 7.18 -17.35
C MET A 251 8.71 7.63 -15.91
N VAL A 252 8.89 6.67 -15.01
CA VAL A 252 9.22 6.94 -13.61
C VAL A 252 10.67 6.55 -13.32
N VAL A 253 11.30 7.29 -12.42
CA VAL A 253 12.64 7.02 -11.91
C VAL A 253 12.51 6.76 -10.42
N PHE A 254 13.04 5.61 -9.99
CA PHE A 254 13.06 5.19 -8.58
C PHE A 254 14.47 5.33 -8.01
N ALA A 255 14.60 6.02 -6.87
CA ALA A 255 15.87 6.21 -6.19
C ALA A 255 15.75 5.93 -4.68
N MET A 256 16.88 5.57 -4.08
CA MET A 256 17.03 5.30 -2.65
C MET A 256 18.03 6.32 -2.08
N PRO A 257 17.61 7.57 -1.81
CA PRO A 257 18.48 8.61 -1.26
C PRO A 257 18.88 8.33 0.20
N SER A 258 18.17 7.45 0.91
CA SER A 258 18.43 7.16 2.32
C SER A 258 18.17 5.67 2.62
N ASN A 259 18.71 5.19 3.73
CA ASN A 259 18.53 3.78 4.12
C ASN A 259 17.08 3.48 4.51
N PRO A 260 16.44 2.47 3.90
CA PRO A 260 15.10 2.06 4.29
C PRO A 260 15.10 1.22 5.57
N VAL A 261 14.01 1.30 6.34
CA VAL A 261 13.82 0.50 7.55
C VAL A 261 12.55 -0.33 7.42
N PHE A 262 12.71 -1.64 7.28
CA PHE A 262 11.59 -2.58 7.11
C PHE A 262 11.28 -3.34 8.40
N GLY A 263 10.88 -2.60 9.44
CA GLY A 263 10.47 -3.14 10.74
C GLY A 263 8.99 -2.87 11.05
N GLU A 264 8.73 -2.23 12.19
CA GLU A 264 7.37 -1.87 12.66
C GLU A 264 6.56 -1.07 11.63
N ARG A 265 7.23 -0.23 10.83
CA ARG A 265 6.60 0.62 9.81
C ARG A 265 6.32 -0.09 8.48
N ARG A 266 6.58 -1.39 8.37
CA ARG A 266 6.31 -2.16 7.15
C ARG A 266 4.79 -2.31 6.94
N VAL A 267 4.32 -1.91 5.76
CA VAL A 267 2.92 -2.09 5.32
C VAL A 267 2.57 -3.58 5.22
N ILE A 268 1.41 -3.98 5.73
CA ILE A 268 0.95 -5.38 5.69
C ILE A 268 0.79 -5.83 4.23
N PRO A 269 1.51 -6.87 3.75
CA PRO A 269 1.36 -7.39 2.38
C PRO A 269 0.07 -8.19 2.20
N CYS A 270 -1.06 -7.47 2.20
CA CYS A 270 -2.39 -8.00 1.99
C CYS A 270 -3.01 -7.44 0.71
N LEU A 271 -3.97 -8.16 0.14
CA LEU A 271 -4.65 -7.76 -1.09
C LEU A 271 -5.43 -6.45 -0.95
N ALA A 272 -5.84 -6.09 0.26
CA ALA A 272 -6.55 -4.84 0.52
C ALA A 272 -5.75 -3.59 0.11
N ILE A 273 -4.42 -3.68 -0.02
CA ILE A 273 -3.59 -2.60 -0.60
C ILE A 273 -4.13 -2.13 -1.96
N ARG A 274 -4.66 -3.05 -2.78
CA ARG A 274 -5.26 -2.76 -4.10
C ARG A 274 -6.45 -1.82 -4.05
N GLU A 275 -7.05 -1.68 -2.89
CA GLU A 275 -8.24 -0.88 -2.65
C GLU A 275 -7.86 0.33 -1.81
N LEU A 276 -7.17 0.10 -0.69
CA LEU A 276 -6.76 1.14 0.26
C LEU A 276 -5.92 2.23 -0.40
N ALA A 277 -4.98 1.85 -1.28
CA ALA A 277 -4.12 2.82 -1.95
C ALA A 277 -4.86 3.75 -2.94
N PHE A 278 -6.10 3.40 -3.29
CA PHE A 278 -7.01 4.17 -4.16
C PHE A 278 -8.18 4.78 -3.41
N GLY A 279 -8.11 4.79 -2.07
CA GLY A 279 -9.13 5.35 -1.20
C GLY A 279 -10.38 4.49 -1.03
N THR A 280 -10.37 3.23 -1.46
CA THR A 280 -11.47 2.28 -1.23
C THR A 280 -11.17 1.39 -0.03
N VAL A 281 -12.15 1.17 0.84
CA VAL A 281 -12.00 0.35 2.05
C VAL A 281 -12.93 -0.86 1.98
N PRO A 282 -12.40 -2.10 1.85
CA PRO A 282 -13.22 -3.29 1.97
C PRO A 282 -13.92 -3.35 3.33
N ASN A 283 -15.21 -3.66 3.37
CA ASN A 283 -16.03 -3.61 4.57
C ASN A 283 -16.69 -4.97 4.91
N ILE A 284 -17.25 -5.07 6.11
CA ILE A 284 -17.83 -6.32 6.64
C ILE A 284 -18.99 -6.88 5.80
N PHE A 285 -19.65 -6.06 4.99
CA PHE A 285 -20.77 -6.49 4.13
C PHE A 285 -20.32 -7.06 2.77
N ASP A 286 -19.04 -6.90 2.40
CA ASP A 286 -18.49 -7.42 1.13
C ASP A 286 -18.18 -8.93 1.18
N ASP A 287 -18.83 -9.69 2.06
CA ASP A 287 -18.68 -11.15 2.12
C ASP A 287 -19.70 -11.79 1.17
N GLU A 288 -19.22 -12.64 0.25
CA GLU A 288 -20.08 -13.35 -0.71
C GLU A 288 -21.15 -14.21 0.00
N THR A 289 -20.83 -14.77 1.17
CA THR A 289 -21.79 -15.54 1.97
C THR A 289 -22.89 -14.63 2.53
N TYR A 290 -22.53 -13.45 3.04
CA TYR A 290 -23.49 -12.47 3.53
C TYR A 290 -24.43 -11.97 2.43
N LEU A 291 -23.87 -11.62 1.27
CA LEU A 291 -24.63 -11.10 0.13
C LEU A 291 -25.57 -12.16 -0.48
N SER A 292 -25.21 -13.44 -0.43
CA SER A 292 -26.03 -14.52 -0.98
C SER A 292 -27.10 -15.01 -0.02
N GLU A 293 -26.86 -15.00 1.30
CA GLU A 293 -27.78 -15.53 2.31
C GLU A 293 -28.72 -14.46 2.90
N GLY A 294 -28.34 -13.19 2.87
CA GLY A 294 -29.06 -12.10 3.54
C GLY A 294 -30.29 -11.60 2.79
N LYS A 295 -31.49 -11.79 3.36
CA LYS A 295 -32.71 -11.11 2.88
C LYS A 295 -32.58 -9.60 3.12
N GLY A 296 -32.29 -8.85 2.05
CA GLY A 296 -32.11 -7.40 2.11
C GLY A 296 -30.66 -6.95 2.33
N ALA A 297 -29.69 -7.87 2.24
CA ALA A 297 -28.27 -7.51 2.21
C ALA A 297 -27.96 -6.70 0.94
N GLN A 298 -27.32 -5.56 1.10
CA GLN A 298 -26.87 -4.71 0.01
C GLN A 298 -25.36 -4.53 0.08
N SER A 299 -24.73 -4.58 -1.09
CA SER A 299 -23.34 -4.17 -1.25
C SER A 299 -23.22 -2.70 -0.90
N LEU A 300 -22.20 -2.36 -0.11
CA LEU A 300 -21.89 -1.00 0.28
C LEU A 300 -20.45 -0.73 -0.16
N GLU A 301 -20.18 0.43 -0.75
CA GLU A 301 -18.82 0.82 -1.10
C GLU A 301 -18.36 1.94 -0.16
N LEU A 302 -17.27 1.71 0.56
CA LEU A 302 -16.63 2.74 1.38
C LEU A 302 -15.51 3.39 0.57
N VAL A 303 -15.73 4.61 0.08
CA VAL A 303 -14.75 5.34 -0.75
C VAL A 303 -14.46 6.70 -0.12
N PHE A 304 -13.20 6.91 0.25
CA PHE A 304 -12.73 8.13 0.90
C PHE A 304 -11.65 8.85 0.07
N GLY A 305 -11.60 8.57 -1.24
CA GLY A 305 -10.62 9.05 -2.22
C GLY A 305 -10.60 10.57 -2.46
N SER A 306 -11.74 11.22 -2.25
CA SER A 306 -11.95 12.65 -2.44
C SER A 306 -13.11 13.14 -1.58
N ALA A 307 -13.27 14.47 -1.45
CA ALA A 307 -14.41 15.02 -0.71
C ALA A 307 -15.77 14.63 -1.31
N GLU A 308 -15.84 14.46 -2.63
CA GLU A 308 -17.04 13.98 -3.33
C GLU A 308 -17.29 12.50 -3.02
N ASP A 309 -16.25 11.66 -3.07
CA ASP A 309 -16.37 10.23 -2.71
C ASP A 309 -16.83 10.06 -1.26
N VAL A 310 -16.31 10.88 -0.33
CA VAL A 310 -16.72 10.87 1.07
C VAL A 310 -18.19 11.23 1.21
N ALA A 311 -18.66 12.26 0.51
CA ALA A 311 -20.07 12.66 0.52
C ALA A 311 -20.98 11.54 0.01
N ASN A 312 -20.63 10.94 -1.14
CA ASN A 312 -21.37 9.81 -1.73
C ASN A 312 -21.39 8.60 -0.78
N THR A 313 -20.27 8.32 -0.11
CA THR A 313 -20.18 7.24 0.89
C THR A 313 -21.10 7.52 2.07
N LEU A 314 -21.08 8.73 2.64
CA LEU A 314 -21.95 9.11 3.76
C LEU A 314 -23.43 9.06 3.37
N GLU A 315 -23.79 9.49 2.16
CA GLU A 315 -25.15 9.36 1.64
C GLU A 315 -25.57 7.89 1.49
N SER A 316 -24.70 7.03 0.95
CA SER A 316 -24.96 5.58 0.82
C SER A 316 -25.12 4.86 2.17
N LEU A 317 -24.46 5.37 3.22
CA LEU A 317 -24.65 4.88 4.60
C LEU A 317 -26.02 5.29 5.18
N GLY A 318 -26.66 6.33 4.63
CA GLY A 318 -27.95 6.86 5.07
C GLY A 318 -27.87 8.22 5.79
N CYS A 319 -26.72 8.91 5.73
CA CYS A 319 -26.61 10.26 6.30
C CYS A 319 -27.49 11.27 5.55
N GLN A 320 -28.14 12.16 6.30
CA GLN A 320 -28.97 13.22 5.74
C GLN A 320 -28.14 14.41 5.25
N GLU A 321 -28.71 15.27 4.40
CA GLU A 321 -28.05 16.45 3.83
C GLU A 321 -27.43 17.37 4.89
N ASP A 322 -28.12 17.58 6.01
CA ASP A 322 -27.60 18.38 7.13
C ASP A 322 -26.33 17.77 7.74
N THR A 323 -26.27 16.44 7.87
CA THR A 323 -25.09 15.73 8.37
C THR A 323 -23.91 15.89 7.41
N LEU A 324 -24.14 15.77 6.11
CA LEU A 324 -23.14 15.98 5.06
C LEU A 324 -22.57 17.40 5.10
N LYS A 325 -23.45 18.39 5.23
CA LYS A 325 -23.07 19.81 5.33
C LYS A 325 -22.20 20.07 6.55
N ASN A 326 -22.58 19.53 7.71
CA ASN A 326 -21.81 19.70 8.93
C ASN A 326 -20.48 18.94 8.88
N TYR A 327 -20.44 17.77 8.25
CA TYR A 327 -19.22 16.98 8.10
C TYR A 327 -18.17 17.75 7.28
N ASN A 328 -18.61 18.43 6.21
CA ASN A 328 -17.75 19.29 5.40
C ASN A 328 -17.21 20.51 6.14
N ARG A 329 -17.89 20.97 7.21
CA ARG A 329 -17.41 22.06 8.06
C ARG A 329 -16.41 21.58 9.11
N GLY A 330 -16.64 20.41 9.70
CA GLY A 330 -15.78 19.84 10.73
C GLY A 330 -16.10 18.37 11.00
N HIS A 331 -15.08 17.51 10.90
CA HIS A 331 -15.20 16.07 11.12
C HIS A 331 -13.99 15.47 11.86
N LYS A 332 -13.20 16.31 12.53
CA LYS A 332 -11.95 15.91 13.20
C LYS A 332 -12.02 16.28 14.67
N HIS A 333 -11.72 15.31 15.53
CA HIS A 333 -11.46 15.52 16.96
C HIS A 333 -10.04 15.05 17.29
N LEU A 334 -9.87 14.05 18.14
CA LEU A 334 -8.62 13.31 18.34
C LEU A 334 -8.11 12.65 17.05
N PHE A 335 -9.04 12.15 16.23
CA PHE A 335 -8.81 11.68 14.87
C PHE A 335 -10.06 11.94 14.01
N SER A 336 -10.00 11.70 12.70
CA SER A 336 -11.13 11.93 11.80
C SER A 336 -12.24 10.90 12.01
N VAL A 337 -13.50 11.34 11.90
CA VAL A 337 -14.70 10.46 11.87
C VAL A 337 -14.57 9.41 10.76
N THR A 338 -13.83 9.67 9.68
CA THR A 338 -13.55 8.67 8.64
C THR A 338 -12.83 7.44 9.19
N PHE A 339 -11.84 7.63 10.07
CA PHE A 339 -11.14 6.51 10.70
C PHE A 339 -12.03 5.74 11.68
N GLU A 340 -13.04 6.39 12.27
CA GLU A 340 -14.07 5.69 13.04
C GLU A 340 -14.89 4.77 12.17
N ILE A 341 -15.40 5.27 11.04
CA ILE A 341 -16.17 4.48 10.08
C ILE A 341 -15.33 3.28 9.60
N ILE A 342 -14.05 3.50 9.27
CA ILE A 342 -13.13 2.43 8.88
C ILE A 342 -12.94 1.41 9.99
N GLY A 343 -12.73 1.83 11.25
CA GLY A 343 -12.61 0.90 12.37
C GLY A 343 -13.91 0.15 12.69
N MET A 344 -15.07 0.78 12.49
CA MET A 344 -16.38 0.20 12.75
C MET A 344 -16.80 -0.80 11.66
N LEU A 345 -16.58 -0.48 10.37
CA LEU A 345 -17.10 -1.26 9.25
C LEU A 345 -16.02 -1.95 8.39
N GLY A 346 -14.77 -1.52 8.44
CA GLY A 346 -13.71 -2.06 7.59
C GLY A 346 -13.37 -3.51 7.92
N LYS A 347 -13.03 -4.32 6.91
CA LYS A 347 -12.50 -5.69 7.11
C LYS A 347 -11.21 -5.65 7.93
N VAL A 348 -10.90 -6.75 8.61
CA VAL A 348 -9.62 -6.91 9.32
C VAL A 348 -8.56 -7.27 8.29
N PHE A 349 -7.54 -6.42 8.16
CA PHE A 349 -6.46 -6.62 7.17
C PHE A 349 -5.23 -7.29 7.75
N ARG A 350 -5.14 -7.39 9.08
CA ARG A 350 -4.09 -8.10 9.80
C ARG A 350 -3.95 -9.53 9.28
N ILE A 351 -2.72 -9.92 8.98
CA ILE A 351 -2.36 -11.30 8.67
C ILE A 351 -2.10 -12.04 9.99
N ARG A 352 -2.87 -13.10 10.24
CA ARG A 352 -2.70 -14.01 11.38
C ARG A 352 -1.25 -14.50 11.44
N GLY A 353 -0.69 -14.59 12.64
CA GLY A 353 0.72 -14.94 12.86
C GLY A 353 1.73 -13.83 12.56
N SER A 354 1.35 -12.68 11.96
CA SER A 354 2.26 -11.56 11.71
C SER A 354 2.14 -10.42 12.74
N ASN A 355 3.24 -9.68 12.90
CA ASN A 355 3.33 -8.48 13.76
C ASN A 355 3.17 -7.15 13.01
N PHE A 356 2.99 -7.16 11.69
CA PHE A 356 2.79 -5.94 10.90
C PHE A 356 1.43 -5.30 11.18
N ARG A 357 1.39 -3.96 11.24
CA ARG A 357 0.16 -3.17 11.49
C ARG A 357 -0.11 -2.07 10.47
N MET A 358 0.91 -1.64 9.72
CA MET A 358 0.76 -0.46 8.87
C MET A 358 -0.09 -0.73 7.64
N LEU A 359 -0.95 0.22 7.30
CA LEU A 359 -1.75 0.24 6.09
C LEU A 359 -1.48 1.51 5.28
N PRO A 360 -1.70 1.49 3.96
CA PRO A 360 -1.85 2.73 3.19
C PRO A 360 -3.08 3.49 3.73
N ASN A 361 -2.97 4.82 3.88
CA ASN A 361 -4.11 5.63 4.31
C ASN A 361 -5.11 5.79 3.15
N PRO A 362 -6.34 5.27 3.27
CA PRO A 362 -7.35 5.41 2.22
C PRO A 362 -8.05 6.79 2.26
N THR A 363 -7.66 7.69 3.16
CA THR A 363 -8.36 8.95 3.43
C THR A 363 -7.47 10.16 3.14
N GLY A 364 -8.10 11.31 2.89
CA GLY A 364 -7.40 12.59 2.75
C GLY A 364 -7.01 13.21 4.10
N ASP A 365 -7.38 12.55 5.20
CA ASP A 365 -7.16 13.02 6.55
C ASP A 365 -5.85 12.51 7.11
N LEU A 366 -5.15 13.39 7.81
CA LEU A 366 -3.91 13.03 8.49
C LEU A 366 -4.22 12.14 9.70
N TRP A 367 -3.47 11.06 9.83
CA TRP A 367 -3.48 10.23 11.02
C TRP A 367 -2.58 10.85 12.09
N HIS A 368 -3.16 11.70 12.95
CA HIS A 368 -2.44 12.47 13.99
C HIS A 368 -1.99 11.64 15.21
N LYS A 369 -1.51 10.42 14.97
CA LYS A 369 -0.96 9.52 15.97
C LYS A 369 0.45 9.12 15.55
N THR A 370 1.44 9.45 16.37
CA THR A 370 2.82 9.01 16.14
C THR A 370 2.94 7.51 16.44
N VAL A 371 3.51 6.76 15.49
CA VAL A 371 3.76 5.31 15.63
C VAL A 371 4.83 5.04 16.69
N GLY A 372 4.56 4.10 17.59
CA GLY A 372 5.51 3.59 18.59
C GLY A 372 5.26 4.08 20.03
N THR A 373 6.28 3.95 20.89
CA THR A 373 6.13 4.15 22.35
C THR A 373 5.88 5.60 22.77
N LYS A 374 6.19 6.57 21.91
CA LYS A 374 6.00 8.02 22.11
C LYS A 374 4.74 8.54 21.40
N ALA A 375 3.74 7.68 21.23
CA ALA A 375 2.45 8.06 20.66
C ALA A 375 1.85 9.24 21.43
N SER A 376 1.34 10.24 20.70
CA SER A 376 0.70 11.42 21.28
C SER A 376 -0.59 11.09 22.04
N TRP A 377 -1.19 9.93 21.76
CA TRP A 377 -2.31 9.30 22.47
C TRP A 377 -2.29 7.79 22.19
N LYS A 378 -2.93 6.98 23.04
CA LYS A 378 -2.87 5.51 22.94
C LYS A 378 -4.25 4.87 22.82
N ILE A 379 -4.37 3.88 21.94
CA ILE A 379 -5.61 3.12 21.80
C ILE A 379 -5.85 2.23 23.02
N THR A 380 -4.79 1.72 23.65
CA THR A 380 -4.91 0.97 24.91
C THR A 380 -5.54 1.81 26.01
N LYS A 381 -5.22 3.11 26.08
CA LYS A 381 -5.85 4.04 27.02
C LYS A 381 -7.32 4.30 26.69
N LEU A 382 -7.67 4.47 25.42
CA LEU A 382 -9.07 4.57 25.00
C LEU A 382 -9.86 3.31 25.40
N MET A 383 -9.28 2.13 25.20
CA MET A 383 -9.90 0.87 25.57
C MET A 383 -10.03 0.70 27.09
N GLU A 384 -9.03 1.09 27.88
CA GLU A 384 -9.13 1.11 29.35
C GLU A 384 -10.31 1.97 29.83
N VAL A 385 -10.45 3.18 29.27
CA VAL A 385 -11.57 4.08 29.62
C VAL A 385 -12.90 3.48 29.16
N PHE A 386 -12.94 2.90 27.95
CA PHE A 386 -14.12 2.22 27.42
C PHE A 386 -14.58 1.11 28.37
N GLN A 387 -13.68 0.27 28.85
CA GLN A 387 -14.01 -0.81 29.79
C GLN A 387 -14.47 -0.29 31.15
N ALA A 388 -13.88 0.80 31.65
CA ALA A 388 -14.33 1.45 32.88
C ALA A 388 -15.77 1.98 32.74
N LYS A 389 -16.08 2.66 31.63
CA LYS A 389 -17.44 3.17 31.34
C LYS A 389 -18.43 2.05 31.06
N LEU A 390 -18.01 0.98 30.41
CA LEU A 390 -18.81 -0.22 30.22
C LEU A 390 -19.16 -0.90 31.55
N HIS A 391 -18.21 -0.95 32.50
CA HIS A 391 -18.47 -1.48 33.83
C HIS A 391 -19.50 -0.65 34.60
N GLU A 392 -19.34 0.68 34.60
CA GLU A 392 -20.30 1.61 35.21
C GLU A 392 -21.70 1.43 34.61
N LEU A 393 -21.79 1.27 33.30
CA LEU A 393 -23.04 1.03 32.60
C LEU A 393 -23.73 -0.26 33.05
N ILE A 394 -22.98 -1.36 33.07
CA ILE A 394 -23.48 -2.68 33.48
C ILE A 394 -24.02 -2.63 34.91
N TYR A 395 -23.30 -1.95 35.81
CA TYR A 395 -23.72 -1.79 37.21
C TYR A 395 -25.00 -0.95 37.32
N ASN A 396 -25.07 0.19 36.64
CA ASN A 396 -26.20 1.12 36.71
C ASN A 396 -27.47 0.57 36.06
N GLU A 397 -27.34 -0.18 34.95
CA GLU A 397 -28.47 -0.77 34.22
C GLU A 397 -28.88 -2.16 34.75
N GLY A 398 -28.16 -2.72 35.74
CA GLY A 398 -28.49 -4.02 36.35
C GLY A 398 -28.32 -5.23 35.41
N LEU A 399 -27.46 -5.09 34.39
CA LEU A 399 -27.26 -6.06 33.31
C LEU A 399 -26.58 -7.37 33.76
N ASP A 400 -26.00 -7.40 34.97
CA ASP A 400 -25.37 -8.58 35.59
C ASP A 400 -26.34 -9.46 36.41
N SER A 401 -27.64 -9.18 36.39
CA SER A 401 -28.64 -9.98 37.13
C SER A 401 -28.86 -11.36 36.48
N LEU A 402 -28.96 -12.41 37.32
CA LEU A 402 -29.20 -13.82 36.94
C LEU A 402 -30.44 -14.03 36.05
N GLU A 403 -31.38 -13.09 36.02
CA GLU A 403 -32.62 -13.14 35.26
C GLU A 403 -32.47 -12.73 33.78
N SER A 404 -31.42 -11.97 33.42
CA SER A 404 -31.26 -11.37 32.08
C SER A 404 -30.46 -12.24 31.09
N GLY A 405 -29.91 -13.38 31.54
CA GLY A 405 -28.94 -14.15 30.75
C GLY A 405 -27.63 -13.36 30.53
N SER A 406 -26.59 -14.03 30.00
CA SER A 406 -25.33 -13.35 29.64
C SER A 406 -25.59 -12.36 28.51
N SER A 407 -25.79 -11.08 28.84
CA SER A 407 -25.91 -10.03 27.83
C SER A 407 -24.65 -9.99 26.94
N ASN A 408 -24.82 -9.71 25.64
CA ASN A 408 -23.68 -9.55 24.72
C ASN A 408 -22.68 -8.48 25.22
N ILE A 409 -23.17 -7.49 25.97
CA ILE A 409 -22.39 -6.42 26.60
C ILE A 409 -21.47 -6.99 27.69
N THR A 410 -21.98 -7.86 28.56
CA THR A 410 -21.18 -8.55 29.59
C THR A 410 -20.12 -9.46 28.95
N ALA A 411 -20.45 -10.10 27.83
CA ALA A 411 -19.50 -10.93 27.07
C ALA A 411 -18.30 -10.13 26.53
N ILE A 412 -18.52 -8.92 25.97
CA ILE A 412 -17.43 -8.03 25.52
C ILE A 412 -16.47 -7.72 26.67
N ARG A 413 -17.02 -7.38 27.85
CA ARG A 413 -16.22 -7.04 29.03
C ARG A 413 -15.38 -8.24 29.49
N LEU A 414 -15.99 -9.43 29.58
CA LEU A 414 -15.28 -10.65 29.95
C LEU A 414 -14.17 -10.98 28.93
N LYS A 415 -14.45 -10.84 27.63
CA LYS A 415 -13.49 -11.06 26.57
C LYS A 415 -12.29 -10.12 26.69
N TRP A 416 -12.52 -8.83 26.91
CA TRP A 416 -11.42 -7.88 27.06
C TRP A 416 -10.60 -8.13 28.33
N ASN A 417 -11.23 -8.51 29.45
CA ASN A 417 -10.48 -8.89 30.66
C ASN A 417 -9.50 -10.04 30.37
N GLN A 418 -9.92 -11.05 29.62
CA GLN A 418 -9.04 -12.15 29.19
C GLN A 418 -7.88 -11.65 28.32
N ILE A 419 -8.12 -10.68 27.44
CA ILE A 419 -7.07 -10.05 26.61
C ILE A 419 -6.11 -9.24 27.49
N GLN A 420 -6.62 -8.52 28.48
CA GLN A 420 -5.83 -7.70 29.39
C GLN A 420 -4.88 -8.54 30.25
N ASP A 421 -5.30 -9.74 30.66
CA ASP A 421 -4.48 -10.71 31.39
C ASP A 421 -3.23 -11.16 30.59
N LEU A 422 -3.29 -11.08 29.26
CA LEU A 422 -2.16 -11.35 28.37
C LEU A 422 -1.13 -10.20 28.29
N ASN A 423 -1.32 -9.13 29.09
CA ASN A 423 -0.49 -7.92 29.15
C ASN A 423 -0.51 -7.07 27.88
N CYS A 424 -1.60 -6.33 27.67
CA CYS A 424 -1.80 -5.41 26.56
C CYS A 424 -1.43 -3.94 26.88
N THR A 425 -0.53 -3.69 27.84
CA THR A 425 -0.25 -2.33 28.35
C THR A 425 0.47 -1.42 27.35
N ASP A 426 1.36 -1.97 26.53
CA ASP A 426 2.13 -1.22 25.51
C ASP A 426 1.69 -1.65 24.09
N GLU A 427 0.91 -0.79 23.43
CA GLU A 427 0.43 -1.02 22.06
C GLU A 427 1.56 -1.23 21.02
N ALA A 428 2.75 -0.68 21.26
CA ALA A 428 3.91 -0.86 20.38
C ALA A 428 4.57 -2.24 20.56
N LYS A 429 4.34 -2.89 21.71
CA LYS A 429 5.00 -4.14 22.09
C LYS A 429 4.01 -5.28 22.35
N LEU A 430 2.81 -5.22 21.76
CA LEU A 430 1.84 -6.31 21.86
C LEU A 430 2.47 -7.62 21.38
N SER A 431 2.34 -8.67 22.20
CA SER A 431 2.78 -10.02 21.81
C SER A 431 1.89 -10.55 20.69
N ILE A 432 2.38 -11.58 19.99
CA ILE A 432 1.58 -12.21 18.94
C ILE A 432 0.28 -12.81 19.49
N GLU A 433 0.32 -13.34 20.72
CA GLU A 433 -0.84 -13.94 21.39
C GLU A 433 -1.93 -12.90 21.69
N VAL A 434 -1.55 -11.72 22.18
CA VAL A 434 -2.49 -10.61 22.38
C VAL A 434 -3.12 -10.18 21.05
N ARG A 435 -2.32 -10.10 19.98
CA ARG A 435 -2.82 -9.75 18.64
C ARG A 435 -3.79 -10.79 18.07
N GLU A 436 -3.57 -12.08 18.33
CA GLU A 436 -4.53 -13.13 17.98
C GLU A 436 -5.82 -12.98 18.77
N ALA A 437 -5.75 -12.78 20.09
CA ALA A 437 -6.93 -12.63 20.93
C ALA A 437 -7.77 -11.38 20.57
N ILE A 438 -7.12 -10.26 20.20
CA ILE A 438 -7.80 -9.07 19.69
C ILE A 438 -8.46 -9.37 18.34
N HIS A 439 -7.79 -10.09 17.44
CA HIS A 439 -8.37 -10.46 16.14
C HIS A 439 -9.60 -11.38 16.35
N ASP A 440 -9.50 -12.37 17.24
CA ASP A 440 -10.64 -13.24 17.60
C ASP A 440 -11.82 -12.44 18.15
N ALA A 441 -11.56 -11.42 18.98
CA ALA A 441 -12.60 -10.53 19.47
C ALA A 441 -13.29 -9.75 18.33
N ILE A 442 -12.54 -9.28 17.33
CA ILE A 442 -13.13 -8.61 16.16
C ILE A 442 -13.95 -9.58 15.32
N ASP A 443 -13.49 -10.82 15.12
CA ASP A 443 -14.22 -11.82 14.34
C ASP A 443 -15.55 -12.18 15.01
N GLU A 444 -15.55 -12.37 16.34
CA GLU A 444 -16.75 -12.62 17.14
C GLU A 444 -17.72 -11.44 17.07
N THR A 445 -17.23 -10.20 17.24
CA THR A 445 -18.05 -8.99 17.12
C THR A 445 -18.60 -8.83 15.70
N THR A 446 -17.79 -9.09 14.67
CA THR A 446 -18.22 -9.00 13.26
C THR A 446 -19.32 -10.02 12.96
N LYS A 447 -19.18 -11.26 13.46
CA LYS A 447 -20.23 -12.28 13.34
C LYS A 447 -21.54 -11.85 13.99
N TYR A 448 -21.49 -11.22 15.17
CA TYR A 448 -22.68 -10.66 15.80
C TYR A 448 -23.29 -9.53 14.96
N LEU A 449 -22.49 -8.56 14.51
CA LEU A 449 -22.95 -7.42 13.73
C LEU A 449 -23.62 -7.86 12.40
N LEU A 450 -23.09 -8.89 11.74
CA LEU A 450 -23.68 -9.46 10.51
C LEU A 450 -24.96 -10.28 10.77
N SER A 451 -25.20 -10.72 12.01
CA SER A 451 -26.45 -11.39 12.40
C SER A 451 -27.62 -10.43 12.63
N VAL A 452 -27.32 -9.13 12.80
CA VAL A 452 -28.32 -8.07 12.98
C VAL A 452 -28.73 -7.50 11.61
N SER A 453 -29.92 -6.90 11.53
CA SER A 453 -30.38 -6.19 10.33
C SER A 453 -29.36 -5.12 9.90
N GLN A 454 -28.97 -5.14 8.62
CA GLN A 454 -28.07 -4.13 8.04
C GLN A 454 -28.60 -2.72 8.27
N LEU A 455 -29.92 -2.53 8.12
CA LEU A 455 -30.58 -1.23 8.33
C LEU A 455 -30.41 -0.73 9.76
N ASP A 456 -30.52 -1.62 10.76
CA ASP A 456 -30.36 -1.23 12.17
C ASP A 456 -28.93 -0.82 12.48
N LEU A 457 -27.97 -1.61 11.98
CA LEU A 457 -26.55 -1.33 12.14
C LEU A 457 -26.17 0.02 11.52
N LEU A 458 -26.59 0.26 10.27
CA LEU A 458 -26.35 1.52 9.59
C LEU A 458 -27.08 2.69 10.26
N SER A 459 -28.30 2.49 10.76
CA SER A 459 -29.04 3.54 11.48
C SER A 459 -28.32 3.98 12.76
N VAL A 460 -27.78 3.02 13.53
CA VAL A 460 -26.99 3.31 14.74
C VAL A 460 -25.70 4.06 14.38
N LEU A 461 -25.01 3.63 13.31
CA LEU A 461 -23.81 4.32 12.82
C LEU A 461 -24.11 5.75 12.35
N VAL A 462 -25.16 5.95 11.55
CA VAL A 462 -25.58 7.27 11.05
C VAL A 462 -25.96 8.19 12.21
N ALA A 463 -26.69 7.69 13.22
CA ALA A 463 -27.03 8.46 14.41
C ALA A 463 -25.77 8.89 15.19
N HIS A 464 -24.78 7.99 15.29
CA HIS A 464 -23.48 8.30 15.91
C HIS A 464 -22.72 9.39 15.16
N ILE A 465 -22.56 9.24 13.84
CA ILE A 465 -21.88 10.23 12.97
C ILE A 465 -22.60 11.58 13.06
N THR A 466 -23.93 11.57 12.91
CA THR A 466 -24.74 12.80 12.93
C THR A 466 -24.59 13.55 14.25
N LYS A 467 -24.58 12.84 15.38
CA LYS A 467 -24.37 13.46 16.69
C LYS A 467 -22.97 14.04 16.82
N ILE A 468 -21.91 13.31 16.46
CA ILE A 468 -20.53 13.81 16.54
C ILE A 468 -20.35 15.07 15.68
N VAL A 469 -20.76 14.98 14.42
CA VAL A 469 -20.58 16.06 13.45
C VAL A 469 -21.39 17.31 13.84
N LYS A 470 -22.56 17.14 14.46
CA LYS A 470 -23.32 18.26 15.03
C LYS A 470 -22.59 18.91 16.20
N GLU A 471 -21.98 18.13 17.08
CA GLU A 471 -21.20 18.66 18.21
C GLU A 471 -19.93 19.37 17.75
N LEU A 472 -19.33 18.95 16.64
CA LEU A 472 -18.19 19.61 16.03
C LEU A 472 -18.53 20.96 15.36
N GLU A 473 -19.81 21.28 15.18
CA GLU A 473 -20.24 22.59 14.68
C GLU A 473 -19.98 23.71 15.71
N ASP A 474 -20.03 23.39 17.01
CA ASP A 474 -19.71 24.34 18.08
C ASP A 474 -18.18 24.39 18.31
N PRO A 475 -17.49 25.50 18.01
CA PRO A 475 -16.06 25.63 18.24
C PRO A 475 -15.64 25.42 19.69
N PHE A 476 -16.55 25.63 20.65
CA PHE A 476 -16.31 25.47 22.08
C PHE A 476 -16.68 24.08 22.60
N SER A 477 -17.15 23.19 21.71
CA SER A 477 -17.43 21.79 22.05
C SER A 477 -16.20 21.11 22.65
N PRO A 478 -16.38 20.23 23.64
CA PRO A 478 -15.30 19.39 24.16
C PRO A 478 -14.57 18.59 23.08
N LEU A 479 -15.26 18.23 21.98
CA LEU A 479 -14.66 17.49 20.87
C LEU A 479 -13.68 18.33 20.04
N ASN A 480 -13.97 19.63 19.85
CA ASN A 480 -13.08 20.55 19.13
C ASN A 480 -11.85 20.95 19.97
N THR A 481 -12.00 21.01 21.29
CA THR A 481 -10.93 21.40 22.21
C THR A 481 -10.09 20.23 22.71
N ILE A 482 -10.46 19.00 22.34
CA ILE A 482 -9.89 17.76 22.91
C ILE A 482 -8.38 17.63 22.77
N ALA A 483 -7.81 18.15 21.68
CA ALA A 483 -6.38 18.11 21.42
C ALA A 483 -5.56 18.87 22.48
N PHE A 484 -6.18 19.83 23.18
CA PHE A 484 -5.55 20.67 24.21
C PHE A 484 -5.83 20.17 25.64
N ILE A 485 -6.68 19.17 25.82
CA ILE A 485 -7.10 18.66 27.12
C ILE A 485 -6.09 17.61 27.63
N PRO A 486 -5.62 17.69 28.89
CA PRO A 486 -4.89 16.60 29.53
C PRO A 486 -5.78 15.34 29.62
N ASN A 487 -5.25 14.16 29.32
CA ASN A 487 -6.01 12.91 29.24
C ASN A 487 -7.15 12.94 28.19
N LYS A 488 -6.87 13.48 27.01
CA LYS A 488 -7.79 13.51 25.86
C LYS A 488 -8.47 12.17 25.53
N GLU A 489 -7.85 11.03 25.79
CA GLU A 489 -8.48 9.71 25.63
C GLU A 489 -9.68 9.52 26.57
N GLU A 490 -9.55 9.96 27.82
CA GLU A 490 -10.63 9.89 28.81
C GLU A 490 -11.76 10.84 28.45
N ALA A 491 -11.42 12.06 28.02
CA ALA A 491 -12.39 13.04 27.57
C ALA A 491 -13.24 12.52 26.39
N LEU A 492 -12.60 11.90 25.40
CA LEU A 492 -13.29 11.41 24.19
C LEU A 492 -14.30 10.31 24.54
N VAL A 493 -13.83 9.26 25.20
CA VAL A 493 -14.67 8.09 25.48
C VAL A 493 -15.76 8.41 26.50
N SER A 494 -15.47 9.24 27.50
CA SER A 494 -16.49 9.70 28.44
C SER A 494 -17.58 10.50 27.74
N TYR A 495 -17.20 11.41 26.83
CA TYR A 495 -18.16 12.15 26.03
C TYR A 495 -19.02 11.22 25.16
N TYR A 496 -18.43 10.16 24.60
CA TYR A 496 -19.17 9.18 23.81
C TYR A 496 -20.24 8.44 24.64
N PHE A 497 -19.91 8.04 25.86
CA PHE A 497 -20.87 7.35 26.73
C PHE A 497 -21.95 8.26 27.31
N TYR A 498 -21.62 9.51 27.66
CA TYR A 498 -22.55 10.41 28.35
C TYR A 498 -23.37 11.30 27.42
N GLU A 499 -22.82 11.71 26.27
CA GLU A 499 -23.47 12.67 25.37
C GLU A 499 -23.90 12.04 24.03
N VAL A 500 -23.07 11.15 23.47
CA VAL A 500 -23.35 10.55 22.16
C VAL A 500 -24.31 9.37 22.27
N ARG A 501 -23.94 8.35 23.06
CA ARG A 501 -24.71 7.11 23.22
C ARG A 501 -26.18 7.36 23.60
N PRO A 502 -26.52 8.20 24.59
CA PRO A 502 -27.92 8.37 25.00
C PRO A 502 -28.79 8.95 23.87
N VAL A 503 -28.23 9.81 23.02
CA VAL A 503 -28.93 10.33 21.84
C VAL A 503 -29.11 9.22 20.81
N VAL A 504 -28.06 8.45 20.54
CA VAL A 504 -28.09 7.36 19.54
C VAL A 504 -29.17 6.34 19.90
N ILE A 505 -29.17 5.79 21.11
CA ILE A 505 -30.07 4.69 21.49
C ILE A 505 -31.54 5.11 21.62
N ASN A 506 -31.81 6.41 21.80
CA ASN A 506 -33.16 6.97 21.90
C ASN A 506 -33.66 7.58 20.57
N THR A 507 -32.88 7.47 19.50
CA THR A 507 -33.28 7.98 18.18
C THR A 507 -34.36 7.06 17.58
N PRO A 508 -35.54 7.58 17.19
CA PRO A 508 -36.60 6.76 16.60
C PRO A 508 -36.20 6.20 15.22
N ARG A 509 -36.54 4.92 14.94
CA ARG A 509 -36.35 4.29 13.61
C ARG A 509 -37.10 4.99 12.47
N THR A 510 -38.21 5.67 12.78
CA THR A 510 -39.02 6.39 11.80
C THR A 510 -39.40 7.77 12.32
N ASN A 511 -39.28 8.80 11.47
CA ASN A 511 -39.69 10.18 11.78
C ASN A 511 -41.21 10.32 12.04
N THR A 512 -41.98 9.26 11.87
CA THR A 512 -43.44 9.25 11.94
C THR A 512 -44.02 9.09 13.35
N THR A 513 -43.23 8.69 14.34
CA THR A 513 -43.72 8.47 15.71
C THR A 513 -43.03 9.40 16.71
N ARG A 514 -43.79 10.31 17.34
CA ARG A 514 -43.35 11.16 18.47
C ARG A 514 -43.22 10.40 19.80
N LEU A 515 -43.40 9.07 19.78
CA LEU A 515 -43.30 8.21 20.95
C LEU A 515 -41.85 7.73 21.12
N PRO A 516 -41.35 7.60 22.36
CA PRO A 516 -40.04 7.01 22.59
C PRO A 516 -39.99 5.58 22.04
N PRO A 517 -38.83 5.13 21.54
CA PRO A 517 -38.68 3.79 21.01
C PRO A 517 -39.00 2.73 22.08
N PRO A 518 -39.56 1.56 21.69
CA PRO A 518 -39.77 0.43 22.59
C PRO A 518 -38.48 0.05 23.30
N LYS A 519 -38.57 -0.38 24.57
CA LYS A 519 -37.41 -0.77 25.39
C LYS A 519 -36.50 -1.78 24.70
N THR A 520 -37.08 -2.77 24.02
CA THR A 520 -36.35 -3.80 23.28
C THR A 520 -35.52 -3.24 22.12
N GLU A 521 -36.00 -2.18 21.46
CA GLU A 521 -35.25 -1.51 20.40
C GLU A 521 -34.07 -0.72 20.97
N VAL A 522 -34.29 -0.01 22.09
CA VAL A 522 -33.23 0.72 22.81
C VAL A 522 -32.13 -0.24 23.26
N GLU A 523 -32.49 -1.39 23.83
CA GLU A 523 -31.54 -2.43 24.25
C GLU A 523 -30.74 -3.01 23.07
N GLN A 524 -31.38 -3.21 21.92
CA GLN A 524 -30.73 -3.67 20.69
C GLN A 524 -29.74 -2.60 20.15
N TRP A 525 -30.19 -1.35 19.98
CA TRP A 525 -29.35 -0.25 19.50
C TRP A 525 -28.18 0.04 20.43
N ASN A 526 -28.40 -0.06 21.73
CA ASN A 526 -27.33 0.02 22.74
C ASN A 526 -26.26 -1.05 22.51
N THR A 527 -26.68 -2.30 22.32
CA THR A 527 -25.75 -3.41 22.08
C THR A 527 -24.96 -3.21 20.78
N ILE A 528 -25.63 -2.80 19.70
CA ILE A 528 -24.99 -2.51 18.41
C ILE A 528 -23.95 -1.39 18.59
N TRP A 529 -24.30 -0.29 19.25
CA TRP A 529 -23.40 0.85 19.43
C TRP A 529 -22.14 0.44 20.22
N ILE A 530 -22.31 -0.28 21.34
CA ILE A 530 -21.19 -0.78 22.15
C ILE A 530 -20.29 -1.71 21.33
N MET A 531 -20.88 -2.61 20.53
CA MET A 531 -20.14 -3.51 19.64
C MET A 531 -19.34 -2.75 18.57
N LEU A 532 -19.91 -1.72 17.95
CA LEU A 532 -19.22 -0.90 16.95
C LEU A 532 -18.02 -0.16 17.56
N ILE A 533 -18.19 0.47 18.73
CA ILE A 533 -17.09 1.18 19.42
C ILE A 533 -16.00 0.20 19.86
N PHE A 534 -16.38 -0.92 20.47
CA PHE A 534 -15.43 -1.96 20.87
C PHE A 534 -14.63 -2.48 19.67
N ARG A 535 -15.33 -2.81 18.57
CA ARG A 535 -14.71 -3.26 17.33
C ARG A 535 -13.75 -2.22 16.77
N MET A 536 -14.15 -0.95 16.71
CA MET A 536 -13.31 0.15 16.23
C MET A 536 -12.00 0.24 17.03
N LEU A 537 -12.08 0.19 18.37
CA LEU A 537 -10.90 0.25 19.22
C LEU A 537 -9.99 -0.98 19.02
N CYS A 538 -10.56 -2.19 18.93
CA CYS A 538 -9.79 -3.39 18.61
C CYS A 538 -9.14 -3.31 17.22
N TRP A 539 -9.87 -2.80 16.21
CA TRP A 539 -9.38 -2.65 14.86
C TRP A 539 -8.20 -1.68 14.80
N LEU A 540 -8.28 -0.54 15.49
CA LEU A 540 -7.21 0.45 15.60
C LEU A 540 -6.02 0.00 16.49
N LEU A 541 -6.16 -1.07 17.27
CA LEU A 541 -5.01 -1.73 17.91
C LEU A 541 -4.20 -2.59 16.95
N LEU A 542 -4.85 -3.12 15.91
CA LEU A 542 -4.24 -4.03 14.94
C LEU A 542 -3.78 -3.33 13.66
N HIS A 543 -4.25 -2.10 13.41
CA HIS A 543 -3.94 -1.34 12.21
C HIS A 543 -3.49 0.08 12.55
N ASP A 544 -2.58 0.60 11.74
CA ASP A 544 -2.01 1.94 11.92
C ASP A 544 -1.64 2.55 10.57
N PHE A 545 -1.43 3.87 10.53
CA PHE A 545 -1.16 4.61 9.31
C PHE A 545 0.06 5.52 9.48
N ASP A 546 0.75 5.84 8.39
CA ASP A 546 1.81 6.85 8.45
C ASP A 546 1.16 8.24 8.49
N GLU A 547 1.60 9.10 9.41
CA GLU A 547 1.05 10.45 9.59
C GLU A 547 1.19 11.32 8.34
N ASN A 548 2.17 11.03 7.47
CA ASN A 548 2.45 11.80 6.26
C ASN A 548 1.74 11.27 5.01
N ASP A 549 1.08 10.12 5.12
CA ASP A 549 0.31 9.51 4.05
C ASP A 549 -1.11 10.10 4.05
N ALA A 550 -1.32 11.20 3.33
CA ALA A 550 -2.64 11.85 3.22
C ALA A 550 -3.01 12.22 1.77
N LYS A 551 -2.13 11.91 0.80
CA LYS A 551 -2.42 12.16 -0.61
C LYS A 551 -2.87 10.87 -1.25
N ILE A 552 -4.15 10.83 -1.61
CA ILE A 552 -4.77 9.65 -2.18
C ILE A 552 -4.61 9.65 -3.70
N VAL A 553 -4.53 8.44 -4.25
CA VAL A 553 -4.61 8.21 -5.70
C VAL A 553 -6.08 8.15 -6.11
N PRO A 554 -6.48 8.84 -7.20
CA PRO A 554 -7.86 8.79 -7.68
C PRO A 554 -8.42 7.36 -7.82
N SER A 555 -9.62 7.14 -7.30
CA SER A 555 -10.29 5.83 -7.25
C SER A 555 -10.55 5.24 -8.65
N ASN A 556 -10.74 6.08 -9.66
CA ASN A 556 -10.89 5.69 -11.08
C ASN A 556 -9.64 5.00 -11.68
N LEU A 557 -8.47 5.13 -11.04
CA LEU A 557 -7.24 4.44 -11.45
C LEU A 557 -7.10 3.05 -10.83
N LYS A 558 -8.00 2.66 -9.92
CA LYS A 558 -8.07 1.32 -9.34
C LYS A 558 -8.18 0.28 -10.46
N GLY A 559 -7.24 -0.66 -10.49
CA GLY A 559 -7.17 -1.71 -11.51
C GLY A 559 -6.78 -1.24 -12.93
N SER A 560 -6.48 0.05 -13.12
CA SER A 560 -6.08 0.60 -14.43
C SER A 560 -4.79 -0.03 -14.94
N ARG A 561 -4.87 -0.65 -16.12
CA ARG A 561 -3.74 -1.29 -16.82
C ARG A 561 -2.96 -0.33 -17.71
N MET A 562 -3.12 0.97 -17.51
CA MET A 562 -2.36 1.96 -18.25
C MET A 562 -0.86 1.74 -18.02
N PRO A 563 -0.06 1.57 -19.09
CA PRO A 563 1.35 1.23 -18.96
C PRO A 563 2.14 2.38 -18.35
N VAL A 564 3.02 2.04 -17.42
CA VAL A 564 4.07 2.92 -16.89
C VAL A 564 5.41 2.27 -17.11
N TYR A 565 6.40 3.08 -17.47
CA TYR A 565 7.75 2.61 -17.74
C TYR A 565 8.66 3.03 -16.60
N ILE A 566 9.51 2.12 -16.13
CA ILE A 566 10.45 2.40 -15.05
C ILE A 566 11.83 2.45 -15.67
N GLY A 567 12.44 3.63 -15.67
CA GLY A 567 13.71 3.93 -16.36
C GLY A 567 14.91 3.23 -15.76
#